data_AF-A0A925H5R4-F1
#
_entry.id   AF-A0A925H5R4-F1
#
_cell.length_a   1.000
_cell.length_b   1.000
_cell.length_c   1.000
_cell.angle_alpha   90.00
_cell.angle_beta   90.00
_cell.angle_gamma   90.00
#
_symmetry.space_group_name_H-M   'P 1'
#
loop_
_entity.id
_entity.type
_entity.pdbx_description
1 polymer ?
#
loop_
_entity_poly.entity_id
_entity_poly.type
_entity_poly.pdbx_seq_one_letter_code
_entity_poly.pdbx_strand_id
1 'polypeptide(L)'
;TVGVLDVIKKLKGRVQKVEELKPGEFRYSSDNNSVTVGKEVHGLIQNSTVTQNIYHVYGKPLEKENVDRIDSYLKGEKEETKVEITKADAPAIKEFTSSVGELLPAEQGEEIVKENVTTMFLNPKRGAFEGDGSSWSFHKGSEVITATIKDALFLSKVASGEIRPNHHDLMEVEIVEKQKVVGTTVKAPVYEITKVVKYTVGSPAQQSLLPPPEETPHGTQHIRKVVFDDEDV
;
A
#
# COMPACT_ATOMS: atom_id res chain seq x y z
N THR A 1 0.87 -28.38 1.25
CA THR A 1 1.03 -27.11 1.98
C THR A 1 -0.03 -27.03 3.07
N VAL A 2 0.27 -26.52 4.27
CA VAL A 2 -0.73 -26.40 5.35
C VAL A 2 -1.35 -25.00 5.24
N GLY A 3 -2.65 -24.90 4.96
CA GLY A 3 -3.39 -23.64 4.95
C GLY A 3 -4.04 -23.33 6.30
N VAL A 4 -4.66 -22.14 6.42
CA VAL A 4 -5.33 -21.72 7.66
C VAL A 4 -6.47 -22.66 8.05
N LEU A 5 -7.25 -23.14 7.06
CA LEU A 5 -8.32 -24.09 7.34
C LEU A 5 -7.79 -25.44 7.86
N ASP A 6 -6.65 -25.91 7.34
CA ASP A 6 -6.00 -27.13 7.83
C ASP A 6 -5.53 -26.98 9.28
N VAL A 7 -5.04 -25.79 9.65
CA VAL A 7 -4.65 -25.47 11.04
C VAL A 7 -5.86 -25.64 11.96
N ILE A 8 -7.00 -25.05 11.60
CA ILE A 8 -8.23 -25.13 12.40
C ILE A 8 -8.67 -26.58 12.58
N LYS A 9 -8.69 -27.36 11.48
CA LYS A 9 -9.07 -28.78 11.51
C LYS A 9 -8.11 -29.63 12.35
N LYS A 10 -6.82 -29.33 12.33
CA LYS A 10 -5.81 -30.05 13.13
C LYS A 10 -5.92 -29.71 14.62
N LEU A 11 -6.15 -28.44 14.95
CA LEU A 11 -6.27 -28.01 16.36
C LEU A 11 -7.59 -28.44 17.00
N LYS A 12 -8.66 -28.54 16.21
CA LYS A 12 -10.01 -28.97 16.65
C LYS A 12 -10.61 -28.11 17.77
N GLY A 13 -10.27 -26.82 17.80
CA GLY A 13 -10.88 -25.90 18.76
C GLY A 13 -9.93 -24.79 19.19
N ARG A 14 -10.06 -24.41 20.46
CA ARG A 14 -9.33 -23.31 21.08
C ARG A 14 -7.81 -23.45 20.93
N VAL A 15 -7.18 -22.41 20.40
CA VAL A 15 -5.73 -22.25 20.50
C VAL A 15 -5.43 -21.85 21.94
N GLN A 16 -4.38 -22.42 22.53
CA GLN A 16 -3.92 -22.12 23.88
C GLN A 16 -2.53 -21.50 23.91
N LYS A 17 -1.70 -21.84 22.92
CA LYS A 17 -0.32 -21.39 22.89
C LYS A 17 0.18 -21.25 21.46
N VAL A 18 0.99 -20.23 21.23
CA VAL A 18 1.74 -20.02 19.99
C VAL A 18 3.21 -19.83 20.34
N GLU A 19 4.10 -20.59 19.71
CA GLU A 19 5.54 -20.54 19.94
C GLU A 19 6.30 -20.46 18.62
N GLU A 20 7.27 -19.56 18.50
CA GLU A 20 8.22 -19.59 17.39
C GLU A 20 9.30 -20.63 17.70
N LEU A 21 9.41 -21.67 16.86
CA LEU A 21 10.38 -22.75 17.04
C LEU A 21 11.75 -22.37 16.46
N LYS A 22 11.73 -21.66 15.33
CA LYS A 22 12.87 -21.08 14.62
C LYS A 22 12.35 -19.92 13.76
N PRO A 23 13.23 -19.02 13.27
CA PRO A 23 12.81 -17.86 12.50
C PRO A 23 11.83 -18.22 11.36
N GLY A 24 10.61 -17.72 11.47
CA GLY A 24 9.55 -17.94 10.48
C GLY A 24 8.81 -19.28 10.56
N GLU A 25 9.00 -20.07 11.62
CA GLU A 25 8.24 -21.31 11.88
C GLU A 25 7.57 -21.26 13.26
N PHE A 26 6.24 -21.38 13.25
CA PHE A 26 5.39 -21.19 14.42
C PHE A 26 4.60 -22.46 14.74
N ARG A 27 4.59 -22.87 16.01
CA ARG A 27 3.75 -23.95 16.50
C ARG A 27 2.54 -23.38 17.23
N TYR A 28 1.37 -23.77 16.75
CA TYR A 28 0.10 -23.56 17.42
C TYR A 28 -0.25 -24.82 18.20
N SER A 29 -0.67 -24.65 19.45
CA SER A 29 -1.08 -25.76 20.33
C SER A 29 -2.46 -25.51 20.91
N SER A 30 -3.25 -26.57 20.97
CA SER A 30 -4.50 -26.72 21.72
C SER A 30 -4.30 -27.81 22.78
N ASP A 31 -5.34 -28.16 23.56
CA ASP A 31 -5.26 -29.12 24.67
C ASP A 31 -4.46 -30.39 24.34
N ASN A 32 -4.81 -31.03 23.22
CA ASN A 32 -4.23 -32.32 22.81
C ASN A 32 -3.62 -32.31 21.40
N ASN A 33 -3.69 -31.17 20.70
CA ASN A 33 -3.30 -31.07 19.30
C ASN A 33 -2.27 -29.96 19.10
N SER A 34 -1.37 -30.15 18.14
CA SER A 34 -0.50 -29.07 17.70
C SER A 34 -0.28 -29.11 16.19
N VAL A 35 0.04 -27.96 15.63
CA VAL A 35 0.36 -27.81 14.21
C VAL A 35 1.44 -26.77 14.03
N THR A 36 2.43 -27.09 13.22
CA THR A 36 3.50 -26.17 12.83
C THR A 36 3.19 -25.54 11.48
N VAL A 37 3.37 -24.23 11.37
CA VAL A 37 3.10 -23.44 10.18
C VAL A 37 4.25 -22.48 9.86
N GLY A 38 4.35 -22.08 8.59
CA GLY A 38 5.28 -21.04 8.15
C GLY A 38 4.78 -19.62 8.42
N LYS A 39 5.66 -18.64 8.19
CA LYS A 39 5.45 -17.21 8.42
C LYS A 39 4.20 -16.65 7.73
N GLU A 40 3.91 -17.11 6.52
CA GLU A 40 2.81 -16.63 5.68
C GLU A 40 1.45 -17.01 6.29
N VAL A 41 1.33 -18.27 6.71
CA VAL A 41 0.12 -18.80 7.35
C VAL A 41 -0.03 -18.22 8.75
N HIS A 42 1.07 -18.09 9.49
CA HIS A 42 1.09 -17.37 10.76
C HIS A 42 0.56 -15.93 10.57
N GLY A 43 1.07 -15.19 9.59
CA GLY A 43 0.61 -13.83 9.28
C GLY A 43 -0.87 -13.73 8.94
N LEU A 44 -1.41 -14.71 8.20
CA LEU A 44 -2.86 -14.77 7.91
C LEU A 44 -3.69 -15.04 9.17
N ILE A 45 -3.24 -15.94 10.06
CA ILE A 45 -3.91 -16.22 11.35
C ILE A 45 -3.85 -14.98 12.26
N GLN A 46 -2.75 -14.23 12.23
CA GLN A 46 -2.59 -13.03 13.05
C GLN A 46 -3.41 -11.84 12.54
N ASN A 47 -3.88 -11.86 11.30
CA ASN A 47 -4.73 -10.80 10.76
C ASN A 47 -6.17 -10.96 11.29
N SER A 48 -6.60 -10.06 12.17
CA SER A 48 -7.92 -10.09 12.79
C SER A 48 -9.07 -10.06 11.77
N THR A 49 -8.94 -9.26 10.71
CA THR A 49 -9.93 -9.21 9.62
C THR A 49 -10.04 -10.56 8.90
N VAL A 50 -8.92 -11.21 8.60
CA VAL A 50 -8.93 -12.55 7.98
C VAL A 50 -9.56 -13.55 8.94
N THR A 51 -9.07 -13.63 10.19
CA THR A 51 -9.51 -14.60 11.18
C THR A 51 -10.99 -14.46 11.53
N GLN A 52 -11.50 -13.25 11.73
CA GLN A 52 -12.94 -13.03 11.98
C GLN A 52 -13.80 -13.42 10.79
N ASN A 53 -13.34 -13.15 9.56
CA ASN A 53 -14.08 -13.51 8.37
C ASN A 53 -14.13 -15.03 8.13
N ILE A 54 -13.18 -15.82 8.63
CA ILE A 54 -13.24 -17.29 8.52
C ILE A 54 -14.53 -17.84 9.14
N TYR A 55 -14.91 -17.38 10.33
CA TYR A 55 -16.16 -17.84 10.96
C TYR A 55 -17.39 -17.37 10.17
N HIS A 56 -17.36 -16.17 9.59
CA HIS A 56 -18.48 -15.68 8.77
C HIS A 56 -18.64 -16.42 7.43
N VAL A 57 -17.54 -16.82 6.81
CA VAL A 57 -17.53 -17.52 5.52
C VAL A 57 -17.84 -19.02 5.69
N TYR A 58 -17.28 -19.66 6.72
CA TYR A 58 -17.39 -21.11 6.89
C TYR A 58 -18.32 -21.50 8.04
N GLY A 59 -18.11 -20.95 9.23
CA GLY A 59 -18.86 -21.35 10.43
C GLY A 59 -20.35 -20.99 10.36
N LYS A 60 -20.69 -19.72 10.13
CA LYS A 60 -22.08 -19.24 10.11
C LYS A 60 -22.97 -19.96 9.08
N PRO A 61 -22.53 -20.22 7.83
CA PRO A 61 -23.39 -20.93 6.90
C PRO A 61 -23.62 -22.39 7.32
N LEU A 62 -22.64 -23.05 7.95
CA LEU A 62 -22.79 -24.42 8.45
C LEU A 62 -23.72 -24.55 9.66
N GLU A 63 -24.01 -23.46 10.37
CA GLU A 63 -25.04 -23.45 11.43
C GLU A 63 -26.47 -23.56 10.87
N LYS A 64 -26.67 -23.30 9.56
CA LYS A 64 -27.99 -23.43 8.92
C LYS A 64 -28.38 -24.90 8.76
N GLU A 65 -29.67 -25.21 8.89
CA GLU A 65 -30.16 -26.60 8.79
C GLU A 65 -29.85 -27.24 7.44
N ASN A 66 -29.93 -26.48 6.35
CA ASN A 66 -29.81 -26.96 4.97
C ASN A 66 -28.38 -26.88 4.37
N VAL A 67 -27.37 -26.69 5.21
CA VAL A 67 -25.96 -26.66 4.78
C VAL A 67 -25.16 -27.69 5.58
N ASP A 68 -24.71 -28.74 4.91
CA ASP A 68 -23.93 -29.81 5.53
C ASP A 68 -22.42 -29.66 5.32
N ARG A 69 -22.05 -29.02 4.20
CA ARG A 69 -20.66 -28.93 3.73
C ARG A 69 -20.41 -27.67 2.91
N ILE A 70 -19.19 -27.14 3.04
CA ILE A 70 -18.61 -26.10 2.19
C ILE A 70 -17.28 -26.62 1.65
N ASP A 71 -17.11 -26.53 0.32
CA ASP A 71 -15.86 -26.82 -0.36
C ASP A 71 -15.17 -25.49 -0.74
N SER A 72 -13.90 -25.32 -0.36
CA SER A 72 -13.07 -24.18 -0.76
C SER A 72 -11.91 -24.66 -1.62
N TYR A 73 -11.62 -23.98 -2.72
CA TYR A 73 -10.52 -24.29 -3.63
C TYR A 73 -10.14 -23.07 -4.48
N LEU A 74 -8.93 -23.06 -5.01
CA LEU A 74 -8.49 -22.08 -6.00
C LEU A 74 -9.12 -22.40 -7.36
N LYS A 75 -9.55 -21.35 -8.07
CA LYS A 75 -10.19 -21.47 -9.38
C LYS A 75 -9.24 -22.14 -10.37
N GLY A 76 -9.65 -23.31 -10.89
CA GLY A 76 -8.84 -24.09 -11.83
C GLY A 76 -7.96 -25.15 -11.17
N GLU A 77 -7.86 -25.19 -9.84
CA GLU A 77 -6.94 -26.07 -9.10
C GLU A 77 -7.69 -26.90 -8.05
N LYS A 78 -8.93 -27.31 -8.35
CA LYS A 78 -9.80 -27.99 -7.37
C LYS A 78 -9.18 -29.26 -6.81
N GLU A 79 -8.58 -30.10 -7.65
CA GLU A 79 -8.01 -31.39 -7.20
C GLU A 79 -6.84 -31.23 -6.23
N GLU A 80 -6.11 -30.10 -6.30
CA GLU A 80 -4.91 -29.85 -5.51
C GLU A 80 -5.18 -29.02 -4.26
N THR A 81 -6.18 -28.14 -4.31
CA THR A 81 -6.41 -27.10 -3.30
C THR A 81 -7.73 -27.25 -2.55
N LYS A 82 -8.53 -28.27 -2.87
CA LYS A 82 -9.81 -28.49 -2.20
C LYS A 82 -9.61 -28.75 -0.70
N VAL A 83 -10.23 -27.88 0.09
CA VAL A 83 -10.46 -28.09 1.52
C VAL A 83 -11.96 -28.23 1.74
N GLU A 84 -12.34 -29.38 2.31
CA GLU A 84 -13.71 -29.68 2.70
C GLU A 84 -13.93 -29.30 4.17
N ILE A 85 -14.95 -28.48 4.43
CA ILE A 85 -15.41 -28.09 5.76
C ILE A 85 -16.84 -28.59 5.96
N THR A 86 -17.07 -29.33 7.03
CA THR A 86 -18.35 -29.95 7.36
C THR A 86 -18.99 -29.31 8.57
N LYS A 87 -20.27 -29.60 8.80
CA LYS A 87 -21.01 -29.11 9.96
C LYS A 87 -20.34 -29.45 11.31
N ALA A 88 -19.63 -30.58 11.38
CA ALA A 88 -18.89 -30.99 12.56
C ALA A 88 -17.67 -30.09 12.87
N ASP A 89 -17.15 -29.37 11.87
CA ASP A 89 -16.02 -28.44 12.03
C ASP A 89 -16.45 -27.06 12.55
N ALA A 90 -17.74 -26.72 12.47
CA ALA A 90 -18.26 -25.39 12.82
C ALA A 90 -17.95 -24.96 14.27
N PRO A 91 -18.10 -25.82 15.30
CA PRO A 91 -17.70 -25.47 16.67
C PRO A 91 -16.20 -25.15 16.78
N ALA A 92 -15.36 -25.96 16.14
CA ALA A 92 -13.91 -25.77 16.16
C ALA A 92 -13.50 -24.45 15.48
N ILE A 93 -14.15 -24.06 14.39
CA ILE A 93 -13.92 -22.77 13.72
C ILE A 93 -14.31 -21.61 14.63
N LYS A 94 -15.45 -21.70 15.32
CA LYS A 94 -15.91 -20.67 16.25
C LYS A 94 -14.95 -20.49 17.42
N GLU A 95 -14.51 -21.59 18.03
CA GLU A 95 -13.54 -21.55 19.13
C GLU A 95 -12.17 -21.04 18.69
N PHE A 96 -11.68 -21.51 17.54
CA PHE A 96 -10.41 -21.04 16.99
C PHE A 96 -10.42 -19.53 16.76
N THR A 97 -11.44 -19.01 16.07
CA THR A 97 -11.51 -17.58 15.75
C THR A 97 -11.66 -16.69 16.99
N SER A 98 -12.37 -17.20 18.02
CA SER A 98 -12.51 -16.49 19.30
C SER A 98 -11.21 -16.50 20.12
N SER A 99 -10.50 -17.63 20.15
CA SER A 99 -9.30 -17.82 20.97
C SER A 99 -8.02 -17.24 20.38
N VAL A 100 -7.88 -17.26 19.05
CA VAL A 100 -6.79 -16.55 18.38
C VAL A 100 -6.86 -15.07 18.76
N GLY A 101 -8.06 -14.47 18.82
CA GLY A 101 -8.26 -13.11 19.32
C GLY A 101 -7.61 -12.80 20.68
N GLU A 102 -7.57 -13.79 21.58
CA GLU A 102 -7.04 -13.65 22.94
C GLU A 102 -5.53 -13.95 23.03
N LEU A 103 -5.01 -14.77 22.11
CA LEU A 103 -3.61 -15.20 22.07
C LEU A 103 -2.75 -14.44 21.09
N LEU A 104 -3.38 -13.71 20.17
CA LEU A 104 -2.75 -12.55 19.60
C LEU A 104 -2.23 -11.76 20.80
N PRO A 105 -0.94 -11.37 20.83
CA PRO A 105 -0.67 -10.10 21.47
C PRO A 105 -1.69 -9.19 20.81
N ALA A 106 -2.66 -8.65 21.58
CA ALA A 106 -3.38 -7.45 21.15
C ALA A 106 -2.31 -6.64 20.44
N GLU A 107 -2.46 -6.26 19.17
CA GLU A 107 -1.44 -5.42 18.55
C GLU A 107 -1.14 -4.33 19.58
N GLN A 108 0.05 -4.40 20.19
CA GLN A 108 0.17 -3.99 21.59
C GLN A 108 0.38 -2.49 21.62
N GLY A 109 -0.70 -1.79 21.36
CA GLY A 109 -1.14 -0.55 21.96
C GLY A 109 -2.55 -0.26 21.50
N GLU A 110 -3.20 0.58 22.28
CA GLU A 110 -4.38 1.30 21.80
C GLU A 110 -4.12 1.78 20.37
N GLU A 111 -4.99 1.39 19.44
CA GLU A 111 -5.00 1.98 18.12
C GLU A 111 -5.51 3.41 18.28
N ILE A 112 -4.56 4.33 18.40
CA ILE A 112 -4.87 5.76 18.45
C ILE A 112 -4.79 6.26 17.02
N VAL A 113 -5.96 6.52 16.45
CA VAL A 113 -6.06 7.29 15.21
C VAL A 113 -6.24 8.75 15.60
N LYS A 114 -5.26 9.58 15.25
CA LYS A 114 -5.38 11.02 15.36
C LYS A 114 -5.62 11.60 13.97
N GLU A 115 -6.71 12.34 13.84
CA GLU A 115 -6.99 13.11 12.64
C GLU A 115 -6.54 14.55 12.86
N ASN A 116 -5.76 15.07 11.91
CA ASN A 116 -5.42 16.49 11.86
C ASN A 116 -5.94 17.07 10.56
N VAL A 117 -6.78 18.10 10.67
CA VAL A 117 -7.29 18.85 9.53
C VAL A 117 -6.42 20.09 9.39
N THR A 118 -5.82 20.29 8.23
CA THR A 118 -4.96 21.45 7.98
C THR A 118 -5.11 21.91 6.54
N THR A 119 -4.90 23.20 6.29
CA THR A 119 -4.78 23.75 4.94
C THR A 119 -3.33 23.76 4.52
N MET A 120 -3.00 23.24 3.33
CA MET A 120 -1.63 23.24 2.83
C MET A 120 -1.53 23.45 1.33
N PHE A 121 -0.32 23.82 0.89
CA PHE A 121 0.04 23.96 -0.51
C PHE A 121 0.73 22.69 -1.02
N LEU A 122 0.25 22.18 -2.15
CA LEU A 122 0.76 20.98 -2.81
C LEU A 122 0.95 21.25 -4.31
N ASN A 123 1.95 20.61 -4.91
CA ASN A 123 2.07 20.53 -6.37
C ASN A 123 1.76 19.10 -6.82
N PRO A 124 0.88 18.87 -7.81
CA PRO A 124 0.66 17.53 -8.36
C PRO A 124 1.97 16.88 -8.82
N LYS A 125 2.18 15.59 -8.57
CA LYS A 125 3.28 14.85 -9.22
C LYS A 125 2.76 14.26 -10.53
N ARG A 126 3.57 14.28 -11.59
CA ARG A 126 3.22 13.72 -12.90
C ARG A 126 2.86 12.23 -12.75
N GLY A 127 1.65 11.83 -13.15
CA GLY A 127 1.17 10.44 -13.04
C GLY A 127 -0.02 10.16 -13.96
N ALA A 128 -0.36 8.88 -14.15
CA ALA A 128 -1.53 8.46 -14.91
C ALA A 128 -2.80 8.84 -14.14
N PHE A 129 -3.58 9.77 -14.69
CA PHE A 129 -4.83 10.27 -14.09
C PHE A 129 -6.04 9.37 -14.43
N GLU A 130 -5.80 8.07 -14.64
CA GLU A 130 -6.84 7.12 -15.05
C GLU A 130 -7.64 6.63 -13.84
N GLY A 131 -8.83 7.22 -13.64
CA GLY A 131 -10.03 6.41 -13.49
C GLY A 131 -10.63 6.14 -12.11
N ASP A 132 -9.93 6.31 -10.98
CA ASP A 132 -10.52 5.92 -9.69
C ASP A 132 -10.25 6.86 -8.50
N GLY A 133 -9.47 7.93 -8.70
CA GLY A 133 -9.25 8.94 -7.67
C GLY A 133 -8.48 8.46 -6.42
N SER A 134 -8.06 7.19 -6.40
CA SER A 134 -7.76 6.47 -5.15
C SER A 134 -6.37 6.75 -4.59
N SER A 135 -5.41 7.16 -5.43
CA SER A 135 -4.03 7.41 -5.00
C SER A 135 -3.32 8.44 -5.88
N TRP A 136 -3.41 9.72 -5.51
CA TRP A 136 -2.72 10.83 -6.18
C TRP A 136 -1.42 11.15 -5.46
N SER A 137 -0.34 11.39 -6.21
CA SER A 137 0.94 11.82 -5.64
C SER A 137 1.12 13.33 -5.75
N PHE A 138 1.67 13.94 -4.70
CA PHE A 138 1.91 15.38 -4.63
C PHE A 138 3.29 15.68 -4.05
N HIS A 139 3.90 16.76 -4.49
CA HIS A 139 5.03 17.38 -3.82
C HIS A 139 4.53 18.29 -2.69
N LYS A 140 5.08 18.06 -1.49
CA LYS A 140 4.96 18.91 -0.30
C LYS A 140 6.35 19.48 -0.02
N GLY A 141 6.70 20.56 -0.72
CA GLY A 141 8.07 21.07 -0.73
C GLY A 141 9.02 20.04 -1.36
N SER A 142 10.00 19.54 -0.59
CA SER A 142 10.95 18.50 -1.03
C SER A 142 10.41 17.07 -0.90
N GLU A 143 9.34 16.87 -0.13
CA GLU A 143 8.77 15.54 0.12
C GLU A 143 7.70 15.19 -0.91
N VAL A 144 7.49 13.90 -1.14
CA VAL A 144 6.37 13.40 -1.95
C VAL A 144 5.41 12.65 -1.04
N ILE A 145 4.14 13.04 -1.07
CA ILE A 145 3.06 12.36 -0.35
C ILE A 145 2.08 11.74 -1.34
N THR A 146 1.38 10.70 -0.91
CA THR A 146 0.24 10.14 -1.63
C THR A 146 -1.02 10.46 -0.85
N ALA A 147 -2.03 11.00 -1.53
CA ALA A 147 -3.31 11.33 -0.95
C ALA A 147 -4.48 10.92 -1.87
N THR A 148 -5.62 10.63 -1.27
CA THR A 148 -6.88 10.41 -1.99
C THR A 148 -7.64 11.74 -2.08
N ILE A 149 -8.09 12.13 -3.27
CA ILE A 149 -8.95 13.31 -3.43
C ILE A 149 -10.41 12.89 -3.25
N LYS A 150 -11.11 13.50 -2.29
CA LYS A 150 -12.55 13.29 -2.05
C LYS A 150 -13.42 14.44 -2.55
N ASP A 151 -12.81 15.52 -3.06
CA ASP A 151 -13.51 16.66 -3.64
C ASP A 151 -14.17 16.30 -4.98
N ALA A 152 -15.46 15.97 -4.94
CA ALA A 152 -16.23 15.59 -6.11
C ALA A 152 -16.29 16.70 -7.18
N LEU A 153 -16.31 17.98 -6.78
CA LEU A 153 -16.35 19.09 -7.73
C LEU A 153 -15.03 19.18 -8.49
N PHE A 154 -13.90 19.14 -7.77
CA PHE A 154 -12.59 19.15 -8.40
C PHE A 154 -12.41 17.94 -9.34
N LEU A 155 -12.76 16.74 -8.89
CA LEU A 155 -12.67 15.53 -9.70
C LEU A 155 -13.53 15.61 -10.97
N SER A 156 -14.71 16.22 -10.91
CA SER A 156 -15.57 16.42 -12.09
C SER A 156 -14.93 17.36 -13.13
N LYS A 157 -14.22 18.39 -12.67
CA LYS A 157 -13.46 19.32 -13.54
C LYS A 157 -12.24 18.65 -14.18
N VAL A 158 -11.60 17.74 -13.46
CA VAL A 158 -10.53 16.91 -14.04
C VAL A 158 -11.09 15.96 -15.09
N ALA A 159 -12.19 15.26 -14.77
CA ALA A 159 -12.82 14.29 -15.68
C ALA A 159 -13.34 14.94 -16.98
N SER A 160 -13.89 16.15 -16.88
CA SER A 160 -14.30 16.94 -18.05
C SER A 160 -13.14 17.57 -18.81
N GLY A 161 -11.93 17.57 -18.24
CA GLY A 161 -10.74 18.16 -18.82
C GLY A 161 -10.64 19.68 -18.69
N GLU A 162 -11.55 20.33 -17.94
CA GLU A 162 -11.47 21.76 -17.57
C GLU A 162 -10.20 22.03 -16.76
N ILE A 163 -9.83 21.08 -15.89
CA ILE A 163 -8.58 21.12 -15.12
C ILE A 163 -7.71 19.95 -15.57
N ARG A 164 -6.42 20.23 -15.83
CA ARG A 164 -5.42 19.22 -16.18
C ARG A 164 -4.21 19.37 -15.28
N PRO A 165 -4.20 18.71 -14.11
CA PRO A 165 -3.16 18.87 -13.11
C PRO A 165 -1.77 18.60 -13.67
N ASN A 166 -0.87 19.54 -13.48
CA ASN A 166 0.50 19.53 -13.92
C ASN A 166 1.44 19.77 -12.73
N HIS A 167 2.66 19.25 -12.81
CA HIS A 167 3.69 19.42 -11.78
C HIS A 167 4.15 20.85 -11.51
N HIS A 168 3.85 21.80 -12.41
CA HIS A 168 4.08 23.23 -12.15
C HIS A 168 2.90 23.91 -11.44
N ASP A 169 1.74 23.27 -11.36
CA ASP A 169 0.54 23.87 -10.77
C ASP A 169 0.60 23.86 -9.25
N LEU A 170 -0.10 24.82 -8.63
CA LEU A 170 -0.20 24.94 -7.20
C LEU A 170 -1.64 24.69 -6.73
N MET A 171 -1.78 23.81 -5.75
CA MET A 171 -3.05 23.50 -5.10
C MET A 171 -3.02 23.95 -3.65
N GLU A 172 -3.97 24.77 -3.26
CA GLU A 172 -4.33 25.01 -1.86
C GLU A 172 -5.45 24.05 -1.49
N VAL A 173 -5.20 23.17 -0.53
CA VAL A 173 -6.12 22.08 -0.17
C VAL A 173 -6.41 22.06 1.31
N GLU A 174 -7.65 21.71 1.66
CA GLU A 174 -7.98 21.17 2.98
C GLU A 174 -7.67 19.68 2.95
N ILE A 175 -6.80 19.24 3.86
CA ILE A 175 -6.35 17.86 3.94
C ILE A 175 -6.53 17.32 5.36
N VAL A 176 -6.96 16.07 5.43
CA VAL A 176 -7.01 15.28 6.66
C VAL A 176 -5.80 14.35 6.66
N GLU A 177 -4.90 14.56 7.61
CA GLU A 177 -3.83 13.62 7.92
C GLU A 177 -4.30 12.68 9.03
N LYS A 178 -4.37 11.39 8.70
CA LYS A 178 -4.70 10.32 9.65
C LYS A 178 -3.41 9.64 10.08
N GLN A 179 -2.99 9.94 11.30
CA GLN A 179 -1.85 9.28 11.93
C GLN A 179 -2.36 8.08 12.72
N LYS A 180 -1.89 6.89 12.35
CA LYS A 180 -2.19 5.66 13.07
C LYS A 180 -1.00 5.28 13.93
N VAL A 181 -1.21 5.20 15.24
CA VAL A 181 -0.24 4.65 16.18
C VAL A 181 -0.70 3.25 16.56
N VAL A 182 0.21 2.28 16.46
CA VAL A 182 0.00 0.91 16.95
C VAL A 182 1.08 0.66 18.01
N GLY A 183 0.70 0.54 19.27
CA GLY A 183 1.69 0.53 20.34
C GLY A 183 2.35 1.87 20.53
N THR A 184 3.67 1.87 20.44
CA THR A 184 4.52 3.06 20.40
C THR A 184 5.00 3.37 18.98
N THR A 185 4.58 2.58 17.98
CA THR A 185 5.04 2.70 16.60
C THR A 185 4.06 3.55 15.80
N VAL A 186 4.54 4.69 15.30
CA VAL A 186 3.80 5.53 14.36
C VAL A 186 3.86 4.87 12.98
N LYS A 187 2.70 4.54 12.41
CA LYS A 187 2.59 4.06 11.03
C LYS A 187 2.65 5.24 10.06
N ALA A 188 2.93 4.94 8.79
CA ALA A 188 2.87 5.95 7.74
C ALA A 188 1.47 6.62 7.72
N PRO A 189 1.40 7.95 7.70
CA PRO A 189 0.12 8.66 7.71
C PRO A 189 -0.65 8.43 6.41
N VAL A 190 -1.98 8.42 6.52
CA VAL A 190 -2.88 8.40 5.37
C VAL A 190 -3.40 9.82 5.15
N TYR A 191 -3.33 10.30 3.91
CA TYR A 191 -3.76 11.65 3.55
C TYR A 191 -5.04 11.61 2.72
N GLU A 192 -6.01 12.44 3.09
CA GLU A 192 -7.26 12.62 2.36
C GLU A 192 -7.49 14.10 2.07
N ILE A 193 -7.48 14.49 0.80
CA ILE A 193 -7.82 15.85 0.38
C ILE A 193 -9.35 15.94 0.34
N THR A 194 -9.93 16.62 1.32
CA THR A 194 -11.39 16.79 1.42
C THR A 194 -11.90 17.86 0.47
N LYS A 195 -11.07 18.89 0.21
CA LYS A 195 -11.43 20.02 -0.64
C LYS A 195 -10.23 20.67 -1.28
N VAL A 196 -10.33 21.03 -2.56
CA VAL A 196 -9.40 21.91 -3.24
C VAL A 196 -9.93 23.34 -3.13
N VAL A 197 -9.34 24.13 -2.22
CA VAL A 197 -9.75 25.52 -1.95
C VAL A 197 -9.42 26.42 -3.13
N LYS A 198 -8.21 26.24 -3.68
CA LYS A 198 -7.73 27.03 -4.81
C LYS A 198 -6.81 26.20 -5.68
N TYR A 199 -7.01 26.30 -6.99
CA TYR A 199 -6.14 25.70 -8.00
C TYR A 199 -5.56 26.81 -8.88
N THR A 200 -4.22 26.88 -8.95
CA THR A 200 -3.50 27.89 -9.72
C THR A 200 -2.63 27.19 -10.76
N VAL A 201 -2.89 27.46 -12.04
CA VAL A 201 -2.09 26.91 -13.15
C VAL A 201 -0.69 27.52 -13.11
N GLY A 202 0.32 26.66 -13.12
CA GLY A 202 1.71 27.06 -13.20
C GLY A 202 2.06 27.48 -14.61
N SER A 203 2.69 28.65 -14.77
CA SER A 203 3.35 28.99 -16.03
C SER A 203 4.59 28.11 -16.19
N PRO A 204 4.85 27.51 -17.37
CA PRO A 204 6.16 26.99 -17.67
C PRO A 204 7.16 28.11 -17.41
N ALA A 205 8.24 27.85 -16.67
CA ALA A 205 9.32 28.80 -16.59
C ALA A 205 9.67 29.22 -18.02
N GLN A 206 9.54 30.51 -18.35
CA GLN A 206 10.14 31.04 -19.55
C GLN A 206 11.61 30.63 -19.46
N GLN A 207 12.02 29.65 -20.27
CA GLN A 207 13.42 29.55 -20.63
C GLN A 207 13.78 30.95 -21.13
N SER A 208 14.55 31.70 -20.35
CA SER A 208 15.21 32.87 -20.90
C SER A 208 16.02 32.34 -22.06
N LEU A 209 15.57 32.65 -23.28
CA LEU A 209 16.43 32.55 -24.44
C LEU A 209 17.61 33.46 -24.11
N LEU A 210 18.70 32.87 -23.64
CA LEU A 210 19.97 33.56 -23.59
C LEU A 210 20.18 34.13 -25.00
N PRO A 211 20.44 35.43 -25.16
CA PRO A 211 20.81 35.95 -26.46
C PRO A 211 22.01 35.14 -26.98
N PRO A 212 22.06 34.86 -28.29
CA PRO A 212 23.16 34.08 -28.85
C PRO A 212 24.49 34.74 -28.49
N PRO A 213 25.56 33.95 -28.26
CA PRO A 213 26.86 34.50 -27.93
C PRO A 213 27.31 35.44 -29.05
N GLU A 214 27.73 36.63 -28.65
CA GLU A 214 28.25 37.67 -29.53
C GLU A 214 29.42 37.09 -30.34
N GLU A 215 29.32 37.11 -31.67
CA GLU A 215 30.39 36.65 -32.56
C GLU A 215 31.65 37.46 -32.30
N THR A 216 32.67 36.80 -31.76
CA THR A 216 34.01 37.39 -31.66
C THR A 216 34.60 37.48 -33.07
N PRO A 217 35.10 38.65 -33.51
CA PRO A 217 35.59 38.80 -34.87
C PRO A 217 36.86 37.96 -35.06
N HIS A 218 36.86 37.14 -36.12
CA HIS A 218 37.98 36.32 -36.55
C HIS A 218 39.26 37.16 -36.69
N GLY A 219 40.18 36.96 -35.74
CA GLY A 219 41.57 37.38 -35.88
C GLY A 219 42.27 36.52 -36.92
N THR A 220 42.57 37.12 -38.07
CA THR A 220 43.43 36.61 -39.14
C THR A 220 44.73 36.04 -38.58
N GLN A 221 44.92 34.72 -38.62
CA GLN A 221 46.24 34.13 -38.42
C GLN A 221 47.04 34.24 -39.72
N HIS A 222 48.07 35.09 -39.70
CA HIS A 222 49.10 35.12 -40.72
C HIS A 222 49.93 33.83 -40.68
N ILE A 223 49.82 33.03 -41.74
CA ILE A 223 50.72 31.91 -42.01
C ILE A 223 52.11 32.47 -42.32
N ARG A 224 53.07 32.33 -41.39
CA ARG A 224 54.50 32.50 -41.71
C ARG A 224 55.04 31.19 -42.27
N LYS A 225 55.31 31.21 -43.57
CA LYS A 225 56.09 30.22 -44.31
C LYS A 225 57.53 30.25 -43.78
N VAL A 226 57.99 29.17 -43.15
CA VAL A 226 59.42 28.97 -42.88
C VAL A 226 59.92 27.95 -43.89
N VAL A 227 60.74 28.44 -44.82
CA VAL A 227 61.51 27.64 -45.77
C VAL A 227 62.83 27.30 -45.08
N PHE A 228 63.18 26.02 -45.03
CA PHE A 228 64.53 25.57 -44.74
C PHE A 228 65.02 24.87 -46.02
N ASP A 229 65.99 25.50 -46.68
CA ASP A 229 66.84 24.88 -47.69
C ASP A 229 68.11 24.37 -46.99
N ASP A 230 68.51 23.15 -47.35
CA ASP A 230 69.77 22.51 -46.96
C ASP A 230 70.94 22.97 -47.87
N GLU A 231 72.15 22.88 -47.29
CA GLU A 231 73.51 22.91 -47.90
C GLU A 231 74.14 24.26 -48.31
N ASP A 232 75.12 24.73 -47.52
CA ASP A 232 76.56 24.63 -47.84
C ASP A 232 77.41 25.59 -46.97
N VAL A 233 78.30 25.03 -46.13
CA VAL A 233 79.77 25.26 -45.98
C VAL A 233 80.26 24.57 -44.70
#